data_AF-A0A7S3XM28-F1
#
_entry.id   AF-A0A7S3XM28-F1
#
_cell.length_a   1.000
_cell.length_b   1.000
_cell.length_c   1.000
_cell.angle_alpha   90.00
_cell.angle_beta   90.00
_cell.angle_gamma   90.00
#
_symmetry.space_group_name_H-M   'P 1'
#
loop_
_entity.id
_entity.type
_entity.pdbx_description
1 polymer ?
#
loop_
_entity_poly.entity_id
_entity_poly.type
_entity_poly.pdbx_seq_one_letter_code
_entity_poly.pdbx_strand_id
1 'polypeptide(L)'
;MCAPLIFQSPDHPFSLCLSSGRCTPRSPPLFDRPGLACQAPGKAARPVKLFKQLLRDGCTFSKCGCYRRRCVFFLRSVGACAWGQVLVRAVAGSVPAKWVDLRGEEICAPGTHIKALVGRQRAAPTPSLPVHMRPGFVPTQQCKYFPFGRCQKGASCTFIHDTNNANSKVNSPLGASGRSTRQEMGASQNSTKEGEDTSRQREEEEASKRSSGEEAVRLAEAAQKRAKIEALRRKEEEDAAKRRREAEEAARVELEAAKRRVEQEAARRSAEEAARIEAEVEAEKRRAEKEEARRNAEEAARIEAEAEAARRRRAEKEAERRNAEEAARNEAELQAARAEKEAARTAEQKKKRAKKGPDNCSSASSSSSRGRGQ
;
A
#
# COMPACT_ATOMS: atom_id res chain seq x y z
N MET A 1 8.43 57.17 26.39
CA MET A 1 7.13 56.57 26.04
C MET A 1 7.39 55.29 25.26
N CYS A 2 7.25 54.13 25.93
CA CYS A 2 7.03 52.79 25.36
C CYS A 2 7.05 51.83 26.55
N ALA A 3 5.86 51.41 26.98
CA ALA A 3 5.67 50.36 27.98
C ALA A 3 5.25 49.06 27.27
N PRO A 4 5.69 47.88 27.74
CA PRO A 4 5.35 46.61 27.11
C PRO A 4 3.95 46.13 27.54
N LEU A 5 3.21 45.58 26.57
CA LEU A 5 1.92 44.93 26.77
C LEU A 5 2.12 43.55 27.42
N ILE A 6 1.50 43.38 28.58
CA ILE A 6 1.35 42.11 29.29
C ILE A 6 0.13 41.40 28.72
N PHE A 7 0.33 40.21 28.15
CA PHE A 7 -0.72 39.35 27.62
C PHE A 7 -1.20 38.41 28.75
N GLN A 8 -2.38 38.68 29.32
CA GLN A 8 -3.07 37.80 30.26
C GLN A 8 -3.89 36.76 29.49
N SER A 9 -3.73 35.48 29.82
CA SER A 9 -4.58 34.38 29.35
C SER A 9 -5.38 33.84 30.53
N PRO A 10 -6.72 33.69 30.45
CA PRO A 10 -7.50 33.07 31.50
C PRO A 10 -7.78 31.58 31.25
N ASP A 11 -7.53 30.81 32.31
CA ASP A 11 -8.40 29.81 32.94
C ASP A 11 -8.90 28.57 32.17
N HIS A 12 -8.38 27.44 32.66
CA HIS A 12 -8.97 26.10 32.61
C HIS A 12 -10.33 26.03 33.33
N PRO A 13 -11.22 25.10 32.93
CA PRO A 13 -12.17 24.53 33.85
C PRO A 13 -11.86 23.07 34.20
N PHE A 14 -11.90 22.85 35.51
CA PHE A 14 -12.10 21.61 36.26
C PHE A 14 -13.04 20.59 35.58
N SER A 15 -12.70 19.30 35.70
CA SER A 15 -13.72 18.28 35.93
C SER A 15 -13.17 17.17 36.82
N LEU A 16 -13.66 17.16 38.06
CA LEU A 16 -13.54 16.07 39.01
C LEU A 16 -14.80 15.19 38.92
N CYS A 17 -14.59 13.92 39.28
CA CYS A 17 -15.46 13.10 40.12
C CYS A 17 -16.30 11.96 39.51
N LEU A 18 -16.17 10.82 40.21
CA LEU A 18 -17.12 9.74 40.47
C LEU A 18 -17.29 8.67 39.38
N SER A 19 -17.55 7.40 39.67
CA SER A 19 -17.33 6.48 40.80
C SER A 19 -18.06 5.20 40.39
N SER A 20 -17.43 4.05 40.60
CA SER A 20 -18.05 2.74 40.91
C SER A 20 -19.36 2.32 40.22
N GLY A 21 -19.30 1.31 39.35
CA GLY A 21 -20.49 0.60 38.85
C GLY A 21 -20.18 -0.83 38.40
N ARG A 22 -20.72 -1.80 39.12
CA ARG A 22 -20.49 -3.26 39.04
C ARG A 22 -20.84 -3.86 37.67
N CYS A 23 -19.99 -4.76 37.17
CA CYS A 23 -20.30 -5.68 36.07
C CYS A 23 -20.76 -7.02 36.65
N THR A 24 -21.94 -7.51 36.22
CA THR A 24 -22.35 -8.92 36.37
C THR A 24 -22.41 -9.56 34.97
N PRO A 25 -22.02 -10.84 34.79
CA PRO A 25 -22.07 -11.48 33.49
C PRO A 25 -23.45 -12.11 33.25
N ARG A 26 -24.04 -11.86 32.08
CA ARG A 26 -25.24 -12.56 31.61
C ARG A 26 -24.87 -13.48 30.44
N SER A 27 -25.25 -14.74 30.60
CA SER A 27 -25.06 -15.90 29.73
C SER A 27 -25.61 -15.72 28.30
N PRO A 28 -25.16 -16.56 27.32
CA PRO A 28 -25.54 -16.43 25.91
C PRO A 28 -26.84 -17.18 25.57
N PRO A 29 -27.55 -16.82 24.47
CA PRO A 29 -28.59 -17.67 23.92
C PRO A 29 -28.02 -18.64 22.87
N LEU A 30 -28.28 -19.93 23.11
CA LEU A 30 -28.44 -20.97 22.11
C LEU A 30 -29.69 -20.66 21.28
N PHE A 31 -29.59 -20.65 19.94
CA PHE A 31 -30.70 -21.01 19.07
C PHE A 31 -30.19 -21.59 17.74
N ASP A 32 -30.48 -22.88 17.58
CA ASP A 32 -30.56 -23.60 16.32
C ASP A 32 -31.58 -22.96 15.37
N ARG A 33 -31.23 -22.86 14.09
CA ARG A 33 -32.22 -22.77 13.01
C ARG A 33 -31.65 -23.34 11.70
N PRO A 34 -32.25 -24.41 11.14
CA PRO A 34 -31.94 -24.89 9.81
C PRO A 34 -32.89 -24.30 8.76
N GLY A 35 -32.35 -24.11 7.54
CA GLY A 35 -33.09 -24.27 6.29
C GLY A 35 -33.91 -23.08 5.79
N LEU A 36 -33.36 -22.34 4.83
CA LEU A 36 -34.16 -21.66 3.82
C LEU A 36 -33.55 -21.88 2.42
N ALA A 37 -34.43 -22.38 1.55
CA ALA A 37 -34.17 -22.89 0.24
C ALA A 37 -33.83 -21.79 -0.79
N CYS A 38 -33.02 -22.18 -1.77
CA CYS A 38 -32.74 -21.42 -2.97
C CYS A 38 -34.01 -21.27 -3.83
N GLN A 39 -34.40 -20.03 -4.17
CA GLN A 39 -35.27 -19.75 -5.32
C GLN A 39 -34.44 -19.12 -6.43
N ALA A 40 -34.50 -19.74 -7.61
CA ALA A 40 -33.95 -19.24 -8.86
C ALA A 40 -34.91 -18.22 -9.51
N PRO A 41 -34.40 -17.18 -10.19
CA PRO A 41 -35.24 -16.28 -10.97
C PRO A 41 -35.57 -16.83 -12.37
N GLY A 42 -36.84 -16.68 -12.73
CA GLY A 42 -37.43 -17.04 -14.02
C GLY A 42 -36.96 -16.14 -15.18
N LYS A 43 -37.01 -16.74 -16.37
CA LYS A 43 -36.63 -16.23 -17.68
C LYS A 43 -37.82 -15.58 -18.40
N ALA A 44 -37.59 -14.49 -19.12
CA ALA A 44 -38.24 -14.13 -20.40
C ALA A 44 -37.42 -12.97 -21.05
N ALA A 45 -36.57 -13.22 -22.05
CA ALA A 45 -36.86 -13.16 -23.50
C ALA A 45 -37.14 -11.71 -24.00
N ARG A 46 -36.12 -10.96 -24.47
CA ARG A 46 -35.63 -10.79 -25.90
C ARG A 46 -36.35 -9.62 -26.63
N PRO A 47 -35.84 -9.04 -27.76
CA PRO A 47 -34.50 -9.13 -28.40
C PRO A 47 -33.95 -7.80 -29.05
N VAL A 48 -32.81 -7.98 -29.73
CA VAL A 48 -32.22 -7.30 -30.93
C VAL A 48 -31.33 -6.04 -30.85
N LYS A 49 -30.14 -6.24 -31.47
CA LYS A 49 -29.27 -5.33 -32.24
C LYS A 49 -28.34 -4.38 -31.46
N LEU A 50 -27.08 -4.80 -31.30
CA LEU A 50 -25.92 -4.15 -31.93
C LEU A 50 -24.66 -5.01 -31.68
N PHE A 51 -24.17 -5.61 -32.76
CA PHE A 51 -23.01 -6.50 -32.81
C PHE A 51 -22.04 -5.91 -33.83
N LYS A 52 -20.96 -5.25 -33.37
CA LYS A 52 -19.68 -5.15 -34.08
C LYS A 52 -18.63 -4.44 -33.22
N GLN A 53 -17.40 -4.90 -33.38
CA GLN A 53 -16.11 -4.44 -32.85
C GLN A 53 -15.64 -5.03 -31.51
N LEU A 54 -14.46 -5.67 -31.59
CA LEU A 54 -13.58 -6.21 -30.54
C LEU A 54 -13.60 -7.74 -30.34
N LEU A 55 -13.10 -8.45 -31.35
CA LEU A 55 -12.37 -9.70 -31.16
C LEU A 55 -11.08 -9.63 -31.97
N ARG A 56 -9.97 -9.39 -31.27
CA ARG A 56 -8.61 -9.62 -31.77
C ARG A 56 -7.75 -10.02 -30.58
N ASP A 57 -7.91 -11.26 -30.13
CA ASP A 57 -6.91 -11.97 -29.32
C ASP A 57 -7.01 -13.47 -29.65
N GLY A 58 -6.17 -13.88 -30.59
CA GLY A 58 -5.93 -15.28 -30.90
C GLY A 58 -4.88 -15.83 -29.95
N CYS A 59 -5.28 -16.72 -29.05
CA CYS A 59 -4.37 -17.60 -28.33
C CYS A 59 -4.60 -19.04 -28.81
N THR A 60 -3.70 -19.49 -29.69
CA THR A 60 -3.66 -20.85 -30.23
C THR A 60 -3.25 -21.84 -29.15
N PHE A 61 -4.19 -22.71 -28.78
CA PHE A 61 -4.00 -23.86 -27.90
C PHE A 61 -3.44 -25.04 -28.73
N SER A 62 -2.16 -25.36 -28.59
CA SER A 62 -1.59 -26.64 -29.03
C SER A 62 -0.27 -26.93 -28.35
N LYS A 63 -0.33 -27.72 -27.27
CA LYS A 63 0.46 -28.93 -27.01
C LYS A 63 0.41 -29.28 -25.52
N CYS A 64 -0.40 -30.29 -25.23
CA CYS A 64 -0.31 -31.10 -24.01
C CYS A 64 0.98 -31.93 -24.00
N GLY A 65 1.56 -32.10 -22.81
CA GLY A 65 2.53 -33.16 -22.52
C GLY A 65 3.03 -33.11 -21.08
N CYS A 66 2.85 -34.22 -20.35
CA CYS A 66 3.37 -34.55 -18.99
C CYS A 66 2.49 -34.07 -17.81
N TYR A 67 1.50 -34.83 -17.31
CA TYR A 67 1.57 -36.11 -16.56
C TYR A 67 2.47 -36.09 -15.30
N ARG A 68 1.89 -35.85 -14.11
CA ARG A 68 2.09 -36.65 -12.87
C ARG A 68 1.17 -36.20 -11.70
N ARG A 69 0.16 -37.04 -11.43
CA ARG A 69 -0.42 -37.52 -10.15
C ARG A 69 -0.82 -36.53 -9.02
N ARG A 70 -2.15 -36.46 -8.75
CA ARG A 70 -2.95 -36.65 -7.49
C ARG A 70 -2.26 -36.36 -6.12
N CYS A 71 -2.87 -35.81 -5.06
CA CYS A 71 -4.25 -35.60 -4.56
C CYS A 71 -4.27 -34.34 -3.65
N VAL A 72 -5.31 -33.49 -3.60
CA VAL A 72 -6.56 -33.54 -2.80
C VAL A 72 -6.37 -33.74 -1.28
N PHE A 73 -6.98 -32.82 -0.50
CA PHE A 73 -7.12 -32.74 0.97
C PHE A 73 -5.92 -32.23 1.79
N PHE A 74 -5.86 -30.90 1.98
CA PHE A 74 -5.49 -30.34 3.29
C PHE A 74 -6.12 -28.95 3.47
N LEU A 75 -7.31 -28.92 4.07
CA LEU A 75 -7.82 -27.73 4.74
C LEU A 75 -6.86 -27.37 5.89
N ARG A 76 -6.38 -26.13 5.93
CA ARG A 76 -5.74 -25.57 7.12
C ARG A 76 -6.41 -24.26 7.49
N SER A 77 -7.53 -24.44 8.17
CA SER A 77 -7.98 -23.74 9.37
C SER A 77 -7.30 -22.41 9.70
N VAL A 78 -8.08 -21.35 9.55
CA VAL A 78 -8.30 -20.24 10.50
C VAL A 78 -7.43 -20.31 11.76
N GLY A 79 -6.49 -19.36 11.87
CA GLY A 79 -5.73 -19.09 13.09
C GLY A 79 -5.92 -17.63 13.50
N ALA A 80 -7.15 -17.26 13.87
CA ALA A 80 -7.40 -16.03 14.63
C ALA A 80 -7.14 -16.36 16.10
N CYS A 81 -5.99 -15.93 16.62
CA CYS A 81 -5.76 -15.88 18.05
C CYS A 81 -6.42 -14.60 18.56
N ALA A 82 -7.65 -14.74 19.05
CA ALA A 82 -8.15 -13.85 20.08
C ALA A 82 -7.20 -14.03 21.27
N TRP A 83 -6.59 -12.95 21.76
CA TRP A 83 -6.20 -12.65 23.13
C TRP A 83 -5.42 -11.33 23.02
N GLY A 84 -6.01 -10.28 23.58
CA GLY A 84 -5.62 -8.90 23.34
C GLY A 84 -4.20 -8.58 23.79
N GLN A 85 -3.50 -7.83 22.94
CA GLN A 85 -2.45 -6.93 23.41
C GLN A 85 -2.98 -5.50 23.38
N VAL A 86 -3.08 -4.93 24.58
CA VAL A 86 -3.28 -3.50 24.78
C VAL A 86 -1.96 -2.82 24.44
N LEU A 87 -1.95 -2.06 23.35
CA LEU A 87 -0.81 -1.27 22.91
C LEU A 87 -0.75 0.02 23.76
N VAL A 88 0.07 0.04 24.81
CA VAL A 88 0.39 1.28 25.52
C VAL A 88 1.54 1.97 24.80
N ARG A 89 1.22 3.13 24.22
CA ARG A 89 2.13 4.04 23.52
C ARG A 89 3.01 4.75 24.56
N ALA A 90 4.26 4.31 24.72
CA ALA A 90 5.25 5.02 25.54
C ALA A 90 5.92 6.12 24.72
N VAL A 91 5.82 7.35 25.23
CA VAL A 91 6.52 8.55 24.73
C VAL A 91 8.00 8.44 25.09
N ALA A 92 8.84 8.81 24.13
CA ALA A 92 10.29 8.66 24.14
C ALA A 92 10.99 9.48 25.23
N GLY A 93 11.92 8.85 25.95
CA GLY A 93 12.80 9.51 26.92
C GLY A 93 13.76 8.55 27.65
N SER A 94 14.84 8.14 26.97
CA SER A 94 16.18 7.88 27.54
C SER A 94 16.30 7.25 28.95
N VAL A 95 16.11 5.93 29.11
CA VAL A 95 16.90 5.00 29.98
C VAL A 95 16.58 3.55 29.56
N PRO A 96 17.51 2.56 29.54
CA PRO A 96 17.14 1.17 29.27
C PRO A 96 16.27 0.59 30.40
N ALA A 97 15.00 0.35 30.10
CA ALA A 97 14.04 -0.24 31.04
C ALA A 97 14.37 -1.72 31.29
N LYS A 98 14.60 -2.07 32.56
CA LYS A 98 14.58 -3.45 33.03
C LYS A 98 13.15 -3.97 32.99
N TRP A 99 12.95 -5.17 32.47
CA TRP A 99 11.65 -5.84 32.44
C TRP A 99 11.46 -6.58 33.75
N VAL A 100 10.48 -6.15 34.54
CA VAL A 100 10.13 -6.74 35.83
C VAL A 100 8.67 -7.18 35.74
N ASP A 101 8.36 -8.38 36.22
CA ASP A 101 6.99 -8.88 36.25
C ASP A 101 6.15 -8.20 37.35
N LEU A 102 4.84 -8.45 37.38
CA LEU A 102 3.91 -7.90 38.38
C LEU A 102 4.19 -8.32 39.84
N ARG A 103 5.20 -9.18 40.09
CA ARG A 103 5.68 -9.62 41.41
C ARG A 103 7.09 -9.12 41.75
N GLY A 104 7.71 -8.31 40.88
CA GLY A 104 9.00 -7.69 41.21
C GLY A 104 10.24 -8.55 40.92
N GLU A 105 10.10 -9.68 40.24
CA GLU A 105 11.24 -10.54 39.87
C GLU A 105 11.80 -10.14 38.49
N GLU A 106 13.14 -10.05 38.38
CA GLU A 106 13.84 -9.72 37.14
C GLU A 106 13.67 -10.86 36.12
N ILE A 107 12.98 -10.60 35.01
CA ILE A 107 12.87 -11.57 33.91
C ILE A 107 14.03 -11.34 32.93
N CYS A 108 14.88 -12.34 32.76
CA CYS A 108 15.91 -12.34 31.71
C CYS A 108 15.24 -12.23 30.32
N ALA A 109 15.72 -11.30 29.50
CA ALA A 109 15.23 -11.03 28.15
C ALA A 109 15.13 -12.33 27.30
N PRO A 110 13.99 -12.60 26.63
CA PRO A 110 13.84 -13.77 25.79
C PRO A 110 14.59 -13.53 24.47
N GLY A 111 15.88 -13.87 24.45
CA GLY A 111 16.76 -13.59 23.31
C GLY A 111 17.76 -14.68 22.94
N THR A 112 17.92 -15.74 23.71
CA THR A 112 18.84 -16.84 23.35
C THR A 112 18.28 -18.17 23.81
N HIS A 113 17.48 -18.83 22.96
CA HIS A 113 17.35 -20.29 22.83
C HIS A 113 16.11 -20.61 21.99
N ILE A 114 16.20 -20.40 20.67
CA ILE A 114 15.36 -21.11 19.70
C ILE A 114 16.30 -21.99 18.88
N LYS A 115 16.60 -23.17 19.41
CA LYS A 115 17.04 -24.31 18.61
C LYS A 115 15.80 -25.07 18.17
N ALA A 116 15.73 -25.32 16.86
CA ALA A 116 14.90 -26.33 16.21
C ALA A 116 13.37 -26.15 16.23
N LEU A 117 12.84 -25.56 15.16
CA LEU A 117 11.74 -26.11 14.34
C LEU A 117 11.35 -25.07 13.26
N VAL A 118 12.27 -24.80 12.34
CA VAL A 118 11.95 -24.07 11.11
C VAL A 118 11.48 -25.10 10.07
N GLY A 119 10.17 -25.13 9.84
CA GLY A 119 9.62 -25.66 8.60
C GLY A 119 10.25 -24.91 7.43
N ARG A 120 10.95 -25.64 6.55
CA ARG A 120 11.56 -25.12 5.32
C ARG A 120 10.48 -24.54 4.40
N GLN A 121 10.17 -23.26 4.57
CA GLN A 121 9.61 -22.48 3.49
C GLN A 121 10.69 -22.41 2.40
N ARG A 122 10.38 -22.98 1.24
CA ARG A 122 11.21 -22.85 0.04
C ARG A 122 11.17 -21.38 -0.34
N ALA A 123 12.21 -20.63 0.05
CA ALA A 123 12.49 -19.33 -0.54
C ALA A 123 12.46 -19.51 -2.07
N ALA A 124 11.70 -18.65 -2.75
CA ALA A 124 11.76 -18.56 -4.19
C ALA A 124 13.23 -18.40 -4.62
N PRO A 125 13.69 -19.07 -5.69
CA PRO A 125 15.05 -18.91 -6.16
C PRO A 125 15.24 -17.43 -6.49
N THR A 126 16.09 -16.77 -5.71
CA THR A 126 16.60 -15.44 -6.08
C THR A 126 17.21 -15.58 -7.47
N PRO A 127 16.88 -14.70 -8.44
CA PRO A 127 17.59 -14.67 -9.70
C PRO A 127 19.05 -14.38 -9.37
N SER A 128 19.88 -15.42 -9.47
CA SER A 128 21.32 -15.32 -9.28
C SER A 128 21.81 -14.24 -10.22
N LEU A 129 22.21 -13.11 -9.64
CA LEU A 129 22.86 -12.02 -10.36
C LEU A 129 23.94 -12.64 -11.25
N PRO A 130 24.04 -12.23 -12.52
CA PRO A 130 24.99 -12.81 -13.47
C PRO A 130 26.37 -12.75 -12.81
N VAL A 131 26.96 -13.92 -12.60
CA VAL A 131 28.27 -14.12 -12.00
C VAL A 131 29.28 -13.38 -12.88
N HIS A 132 29.44 -12.08 -12.63
CA HIS A 132 30.47 -11.26 -13.22
C HIS A 132 31.77 -11.96 -12.85
N MET A 133 32.49 -12.40 -13.88
CA MET A 133 33.73 -13.13 -13.74
C MET A 133 34.60 -12.42 -12.71
N ARG A 134 35.01 -13.16 -11.68
CA ARG A 134 36.02 -12.68 -10.73
C ARG A 134 37.21 -12.16 -11.56
N PRO A 135 37.64 -10.91 -11.38
CA PRO A 135 38.83 -10.40 -12.03
C PRO A 135 40.00 -11.35 -11.72
N GLY A 136 40.53 -12.02 -12.74
CA GLY A 136 41.66 -12.95 -12.62
C GLY A 136 41.43 -14.40 -13.04
N PHE A 137 40.19 -14.83 -13.35
CA PHE A 137 40.00 -16.16 -13.96
C PHE A 137 40.11 -16.09 -15.49
N VAL A 138 41.28 -16.43 -16.02
CA VAL A 138 41.49 -16.60 -17.47
C VAL A 138 41.13 -18.05 -17.83
N PRO A 139 40.04 -18.31 -18.57
CA PRO A 139 39.70 -19.67 -18.97
C PRO A 139 40.81 -20.23 -19.86
N THR A 140 41.33 -21.41 -19.52
CA THR A 140 42.47 -22.04 -20.22
C THR A 140 42.07 -23.16 -21.18
N GLN A 141 40.84 -23.67 -21.10
CA GLN A 141 40.36 -24.76 -21.95
C GLN A 141 39.22 -24.32 -22.86
N GLN A 142 39.24 -24.78 -24.12
CA GLN A 142 38.19 -24.52 -25.11
C GLN A 142 36.89 -25.24 -24.75
N CYS A 143 35.76 -24.57 -24.99
CA CYS A 143 34.44 -25.15 -24.72
C CYS A 143 34.11 -26.25 -25.72
N LYS A 144 34.06 -27.50 -25.26
CA LYS A 144 33.71 -28.68 -26.09
C LYS A 144 32.35 -28.55 -26.81
N TYR A 145 31.40 -27.80 -26.26
CA TYR A 145 30.03 -27.69 -26.78
C TYR A 145 29.77 -26.45 -27.63
N PHE A 146 30.68 -25.47 -27.60
CA PHE A 146 30.57 -24.24 -28.40
C PHE A 146 30.65 -24.47 -29.91
N PRO A 147 31.59 -25.28 -30.47
CA PRO A 147 31.64 -25.50 -31.92
C PRO A 147 30.43 -26.26 -32.47
N PHE A 148 29.70 -27.01 -31.62
CA PHE A 148 28.46 -27.67 -32.01
C PHE A 148 27.21 -26.78 -31.87
N GLY A 149 27.37 -25.52 -31.44
CA GLY A 149 26.25 -24.60 -31.18
C GLY A 149 25.36 -25.02 -30.01
N ARG A 150 25.84 -25.91 -29.12
CA ARG A 150 25.07 -26.47 -27.99
C ARG A 150 25.43 -25.86 -26.64
N CYS A 151 26.33 -24.87 -26.60
CA CYS A 151 26.68 -24.22 -25.34
C CYS A 151 25.54 -23.29 -24.88
N GLN A 152 24.85 -23.67 -23.80
CA GLN A 152 23.78 -22.86 -23.20
C GLN A 152 24.29 -21.73 -22.28
N LYS A 153 25.59 -21.72 -21.96
CA LYS A 153 26.18 -20.77 -20.99
C LYS A 153 26.53 -19.40 -21.60
N GLY A 154 26.58 -19.30 -22.94
CA GLY A 154 26.86 -18.03 -23.63
C GLY A 154 28.13 -17.34 -23.11
N ALA A 155 28.04 -16.04 -22.81
CA ALA A 155 29.14 -15.23 -22.28
C ALA A 155 29.57 -15.61 -20.83
N SER A 156 28.75 -16.38 -20.12
CA SER A 156 29.05 -16.88 -18.76
C SER A 156 29.73 -18.25 -18.76
N CYS A 157 30.14 -18.75 -19.92
CA CYS A 157 30.87 -20.01 -20.00
C CYS A 157 32.26 -19.86 -19.36
N THR A 158 32.63 -20.81 -18.51
CA THR A 158 33.96 -20.89 -17.88
C THR A 158 35.04 -21.42 -18.82
N PHE A 159 34.69 -21.71 -20.07
CA PHE A 159 35.58 -22.26 -21.10
C PHE A 159 35.62 -21.30 -22.29
N ILE A 160 36.75 -21.26 -22.99
CA ILE A 160 36.99 -20.32 -24.09
C ILE A 160 36.04 -20.63 -25.25
N HIS A 161 35.32 -19.59 -25.69
CA HIS A 161 34.55 -19.60 -26.94
C HIS A 161 35.41 -18.92 -28.01
N ASP A 162 36.41 -19.64 -28.53
CA ASP A 162 37.30 -19.11 -29.57
C ASP A 162 36.51 -18.99 -30.89
N THR A 163 36.01 -17.80 -31.20
CA THR A 163 35.57 -17.47 -32.57
C THR A 163 36.72 -16.94 -33.44
N ASN A 164 37.86 -16.60 -32.83
CA ASN A 164 38.94 -15.85 -33.48
C ASN A 164 40.30 -16.57 -33.57
N ASN A 165 40.40 -17.84 -33.18
CA ASN A 165 41.69 -18.56 -33.19
C ASN A 165 42.00 -19.22 -34.55
N ALA A 166 41.80 -18.47 -35.64
CA ALA A 166 42.23 -18.84 -36.98
C ALA A 166 43.17 -17.81 -37.63
N ASN A 167 43.47 -16.64 -37.02
CA ASN A 167 44.19 -15.60 -37.77
C ASN A 167 45.12 -14.62 -37.03
N SER A 168 45.69 -14.97 -35.86
CA SER A 168 46.72 -14.12 -35.20
C SER A 168 48.17 -14.40 -35.64
N LYS A 169 48.38 -15.00 -36.82
CA LYS A 169 49.71 -15.18 -37.45
C LYS A 169 49.88 -14.37 -38.74
N VAL A 170 49.68 -13.05 -38.68
CA VAL A 170 50.12 -12.06 -39.70
C VAL A 170 49.91 -10.68 -39.04
N ASN A 171 50.88 -9.79 -38.82
CA ASN A 171 52.02 -9.37 -39.63
C ASN A 171 53.15 -8.81 -38.76
N SER A 172 54.38 -9.23 -39.06
CA SER A 172 55.60 -8.46 -38.81
C SER A 172 55.72 -7.34 -39.85
N PRO A 173 56.20 -6.12 -39.52
CA PRO A 173 56.72 -5.21 -40.54
C PRO A 173 58.22 -5.51 -40.74
N LEU A 174 58.49 -6.48 -41.61
CA LEU A 174 59.74 -6.61 -42.36
C LEU A 174 59.56 -5.85 -43.68
N GLY A 175 60.29 -4.77 -43.85
CA GLY A 175 60.43 -4.00 -45.09
C GLY A 175 61.51 -2.95 -44.87
N ALA A 176 62.80 -3.16 -45.18
CA ALA A 176 63.43 -3.71 -46.37
C ALA A 176 63.06 -2.94 -47.65
N SER A 177 63.75 -1.81 -47.85
CA SER A 177 64.00 -1.12 -49.12
C SER A 177 65.17 -0.17 -48.83
N GLY A 178 66.37 -0.24 -49.41
CA GLY A 178 66.90 -1.03 -50.51
C GLY A 178 68.02 -0.20 -51.18
N ARG A 179 69.13 -0.87 -51.56
CA ARG A 179 70.12 -0.52 -52.60
C ARG A 179 70.87 0.82 -52.47
N SER A 180 72.19 0.91 -52.31
CA SER A 180 73.33 0.13 -52.84
C SER A 180 73.26 -0.16 -54.35
N THR A 181 73.85 0.75 -55.12
CA THR A 181 74.44 0.65 -56.48
C THR A 181 75.02 2.05 -56.72
N ARG A 182 76.25 2.32 -57.18
CA ARG A 182 77.05 1.67 -58.21
C ARG A 182 78.38 2.43 -58.37
N GLN A 183 79.50 1.69 -58.33
CA GLN A 183 80.58 1.73 -59.33
C GLN A 183 81.53 2.95 -59.40
N GLU A 184 82.74 2.72 -58.90
CA GLU A 184 84.01 3.23 -59.43
C GLU A 184 84.05 3.21 -60.96
N MET A 185 84.65 4.24 -61.58
CA MET A 185 85.62 4.16 -62.69
C MET A 185 85.98 5.58 -63.15
N GLY A 186 87.28 5.89 -63.28
CA GLY A 186 87.73 7.00 -64.13
C GLY A 186 88.85 7.89 -63.60
N ALA A 187 90.03 7.32 -63.35
CA ALA A 187 91.27 8.08 -63.47
C ALA A 187 91.47 8.45 -64.95
N SER A 188 91.57 9.73 -65.29
CA SER A 188 92.13 10.15 -66.57
C SER A 188 92.76 11.55 -66.47
N GLN A 189 94.01 11.59 -66.90
CA GLN A 189 94.92 12.71 -66.94
C GLN A 189 94.40 13.81 -67.87
N ASN A 190 94.57 15.09 -67.48
CA ASN A 190 94.91 16.13 -68.45
C ASN A 190 95.54 17.35 -67.76
N SER A 191 96.85 17.42 -67.89
CA SER A 191 97.72 18.59 -67.76
C SER A 191 97.44 19.61 -68.86
N THR A 192 97.79 20.88 -68.59
CA THR A 192 97.82 22.07 -69.47
C THR A 192 96.58 22.99 -69.45
N LYS A 193 96.60 24.05 -68.61
CA LYS A 193 96.12 25.42 -68.89
C LYS A 193 96.11 26.33 -67.63
N GLU A 194 97.26 26.86 -67.25
CA GLU A 194 97.42 27.77 -66.09
C GLU A 194 97.05 29.24 -66.40
N GLY A 195 95.98 29.50 -67.17
CA GLY A 195 95.62 30.86 -67.61
C GLY A 195 94.13 31.19 -67.73
N GLU A 196 93.22 30.21 -67.56
CA GLU A 196 91.75 30.41 -67.58
C GLU A 196 91.09 30.21 -66.21
N ASP A 197 91.88 29.90 -65.17
CA ASP A 197 91.41 29.46 -63.85
C ASP A 197 90.74 30.59 -63.02
N THR A 198 91.15 31.83 -63.19
CA THR A 198 90.63 32.97 -62.40
C THR A 198 89.23 33.43 -62.85
N SER A 199 88.89 33.31 -64.13
CA SER A 199 87.53 33.59 -64.63
C SER A 199 86.54 32.52 -64.19
N ARG A 200 86.95 31.25 -64.22
CA ARG A 200 86.11 30.13 -63.76
C ARG A 200 85.85 30.19 -62.25
N GLN A 201 86.86 30.53 -61.45
CA GLN A 201 86.69 30.74 -60.00
C GLN A 201 85.70 31.88 -59.70
N ARG A 202 85.72 32.97 -60.47
CA ARG A 202 84.76 34.08 -60.30
C ARG A 202 83.34 33.69 -60.70
N GLU A 203 83.16 32.91 -61.77
CA GLU A 203 81.86 32.36 -62.16
C GLU A 203 81.32 31.36 -61.14
N GLU A 204 82.18 30.49 -60.58
CA GLU A 204 81.82 29.56 -59.52
C GLU A 204 81.46 30.29 -58.20
N GLU A 205 82.17 31.37 -57.86
CA GLU A 205 81.85 32.22 -56.70
C GLU A 205 80.52 32.97 -56.89
N GLU A 206 80.26 33.53 -58.08
CA GLU A 206 78.96 34.16 -58.37
C GLU A 206 77.81 33.14 -58.41
N ALA A 207 78.03 31.93 -58.94
CA ALA A 207 77.06 30.86 -58.91
C ALA A 207 76.75 30.41 -57.46
N SER A 208 77.77 30.33 -56.60
CA SER A 208 77.63 30.03 -55.17
C SER A 208 76.85 31.12 -54.41
N LYS A 209 77.07 32.41 -54.75
CA LYS A 209 76.27 33.51 -54.19
C LYS A 209 74.82 33.48 -54.65
N ARG A 210 74.56 33.09 -55.89
CA ARG A 210 73.18 32.92 -56.41
C ARG A 210 72.49 31.72 -55.78
N SER A 211 73.16 30.58 -55.66
CA SER A 211 72.60 29.38 -55.05
C SER A 211 72.33 29.57 -53.55
N SER A 212 73.22 30.24 -52.82
CA SER A 212 73.00 30.60 -51.41
C SER A 212 71.87 31.63 -51.24
N GLY A 213 71.72 32.58 -52.16
CA GLY A 213 70.58 33.50 -52.19
C GLY A 213 69.25 32.78 -52.43
N GLU A 214 69.18 31.86 -53.39
CA GLU A 214 67.99 31.05 -53.65
C GLU A 214 67.65 30.13 -52.47
N GLU A 215 68.65 29.53 -51.83
CA GLU A 215 68.47 28.71 -50.64
C GLU A 215 67.92 29.53 -49.47
N ALA A 216 68.43 30.74 -49.25
CA ALA A 216 67.93 31.66 -48.22
C ALA A 216 66.45 32.04 -48.46
N VAL A 217 66.05 32.29 -49.71
CA VAL A 217 64.64 32.56 -50.05
C VAL A 217 63.75 31.35 -49.79
N ARG A 218 64.20 30.13 -50.15
CA ARG A 218 63.46 28.89 -49.86
C ARG A 218 63.31 28.64 -48.37
N LEU A 219 64.35 28.91 -47.58
CA LEU A 219 64.29 28.80 -46.11
C LEU A 219 63.34 29.84 -45.51
N ALA A 220 63.36 31.08 -46.00
CA ALA A 220 62.44 32.12 -45.56
C ALA A 220 60.97 31.77 -45.90
N GLU A 221 60.70 31.28 -47.11
CA GLU A 221 59.36 30.83 -47.51
C GLU A 221 58.90 29.62 -46.68
N ALA A 222 59.80 28.65 -46.43
CA ALA A 222 59.52 27.52 -45.57
C ALA A 222 59.22 27.94 -44.12
N ALA A 223 59.95 28.92 -43.59
CA ALA A 223 59.70 29.50 -42.28
C ALA A 223 58.33 30.19 -42.21
N GLN A 224 57.97 30.99 -43.23
CA GLN A 224 56.64 31.61 -43.32
C GLN A 224 55.52 30.58 -43.40
N LYS A 225 55.68 29.51 -44.19
CA LYS A 225 54.70 28.41 -44.26
C LYS A 225 54.55 27.70 -42.91
N ARG A 226 55.65 27.42 -42.21
CA ARG A 226 55.61 26.82 -40.86
C ARG A 226 54.90 27.72 -39.86
N ALA A 227 55.21 29.02 -39.85
CA ALA A 227 54.55 29.99 -38.98
C ALA A 227 53.04 30.08 -39.27
N LYS A 228 52.63 30.04 -40.55
CA LYS A 228 51.22 30.02 -40.95
C LYS A 228 50.50 28.75 -40.48
N ILE A 229 51.13 27.58 -40.62
CA ILE A 229 50.58 26.31 -40.14
C ILE A 229 50.43 26.33 -38.61
N GLU A 230 51.44 26.83 -37.90
CA GLU A 230 51.38 26.95 -36.43
C GLU A 230 50.26 27.90 -35.98
N ALA A 231 50.10 29.03 -36.64
CA ALA A 231 49.00 29.97 -36.35
C ALA A 231 47.62 29.34 -36.56
N LEU A 232 47.44 28.55 -37.62
CA LEU A 232 46.20 27.81 -37.85
C LEU A 232 45.94 26.76 -36.77
N ARG A 233 46.96 26.01 -36.36
CA ARG A 233 46.84 25.03 -35.27
C ARG A 233 46.46 25.68 -33.94
N ARG A 234 47.07 26.83 -33.60
CA ARG A 234 46.69 27.58 -32.39
C ARG A 234 45.24 28.05 -32.44
N LYS A 235 44.76 28.50 -33.61
CA LYS A 235 43.36 28.90 -33.80
C LYS A 235 42.41 27.71 -33.67
N GLU A 236 42.75 26.56 -34.25
CA GLU A 236 41.96 25.33 -34.10
C GLU A 236 41.92 24.84 -32.64
N GLU A 237 43.03 24.94 -31.92
CA GLU A 237 43.09 24.62 -30.48
C GLU A 237 42.24 25.57 -29.64
N GLU A 238 42.26 26.87 -29.93
CA GLU A 238 41.41 27.88 -29.29
C GLU A 238 39.92 27.63 -29.57
N ASP A 239 39.56 27.40 -30.83
CA ASP A 239 38.18 27.08 -31.23
C ASP A 239 37.71 25.76 -30.59
N ALA A 240 38.58 24.76 -30.51
CA ALA A 240 38.29 23.51 -29.81
C ALA A 240 38.12 23.70 -28.29
N ALA A 241 38.94 24.56 -27.67
CA ALA A 241 38.80 24.91 -26.25
C ALA A 241 37.49 25.66 -25.99
N LYS A 242 37.09 26.59 -26.87
CA LYS A 242 35.80 27.29 -26.79
C LYS A 242 34.62 26.32 -26.89
N ARG A 243 34.63 25.41 -27.88
CA ARG A 243 33.59 24.37 -28.01
C ARG A 243 33.49 23.45 -26.80
N ARG A 244 34.63 23.11 -26.17
CA ARG A 244 34.63 22.33 -24.92
C ARG A 244 33.96 23.07 -23.76
N ARG A 245 34.23 24.37 -23.59
CA ARG A 245 33.58 25.21 -22.56
C ARG A 245 32.08 25.33 -22.80
N GLU A 246 31.67 25.56 -24.05
CA GLU A 246 30.25 25.63 -24.43
C GLU A 246 29.54 24.29 -24.19
N ALA A 247 30.17 23.16 -24.52
CA ALA A 247 29.62 21.83 -24.26
C ALA A 247 29.50 21.51 -22.76
N GLU A 248 30.48 21.91 -21.95
CA GLU A 248 30.44 21.75 -20.49
C GLU A 248 29.35 22.61 -19.85
N GLU A 249 29.19 23.85 -20.30
CA GLU A 249 28.09 24.72 -19.87
C GLU A 249 26.72 24.16 -20.27
N ALA A 250 26.57 23.68 -21.50
CA ALA A 250 25.34 23.02 -21.94
C ALA A 250 25.01 21.80 -21.06
N ALA A 251 26.00 20.96 -20.76
CA ALA A 251 25.83 19.82 -19.86
C ALA A 251 25.41 20.22 -18.44
N ARG A 252 25.93 21.34 -17.92
CA ARG A 252 25.53 21.90 -16.61
C ARG A 252 24.07 22.35 -16.62
N VAL A 253 23.63 23.04 -17.68
CA VAL A 253 22.24 23.48 -17.84
C VAL A 253 21.29 22.30 -17.97
N GLU A 254 21.66 21.26 -18.73
CA GLU A 254 20.86 20.04 -18.85
C GLU A 254 20.73 19.29 -17.51
N LEU A 255 21.82 19.20 -16.74
CA LEU A 255 21.80 18.59 -15.42
C LEU A 255 20.90 19.37 -14.44
N GLU A 256 20.94 20.70 -14.46
CA GLU A 256 20.06 21.53 -13.65
C GLU A 256 18.59 21.37 -14.06
N ALA A 257 18.31 21.36 -15.38
CA ALA A 257 16.97 21.11 -15.89
C ALA A 257 16.45 19.72 -15.49
N ALA A 258 17.31 18.70 -15.50
CA ALA A 258 16.97 17.36 -15.04
C ALA A 258 16.64 17.34 -13.54
N LYS A 259 17.43 18.02 -12.70
CA LYS A 259 17.15 18.16 -11.26
C LYS A 259 15.79 18.83 -11.01
N ARG A 260 15.51 19.95 -11.69
CA ARG A 260 14.21 20.63 -11.60
C ARG A 260 13.03 19.75 -12.01
N ARG A 261 13.19 18.91 -13.04
CA ARG A 261 12.16 17.93 -13.45
C ARG A 261 11.91 16.88 -12.37
N VAL A 262 12.96 16.35 -11.76
CA VAL A 262 12.84 15.37 -10.66
C VAL A 262 12.16 16.00 -9.44
N GLU A 263 12.54 17.21 -9.07
CA GLU A 263 11.91 17.95 -7.96
C GLU A 263 10.43 18.26 -8.24
N GLN A 264 10.10 18.69 -9.47
CA GLN A 264 8.72 18.93 -9.87
C GLN A 264 7.88 17.65 -9.85
N GLU A 265 8.43 16.52 -10.30
CA GLU A 265 7.75 15.22 -10.23
C GLU A 265 7.56 14.76 -8.78
N ALA A 266 8.57 14.95 -7.92
CA ALA A 266 8.47 14.66 -6.49
C ALA A 266 7.39 15.52 -5.82
N ALA A 267 7.32 16.82 -6.14
CA ALA A 267 6.28 17.72 -5.66
C ALA A 267 4.88 17.29 -6.13
N ARG A 268 4.74 16.87 -7.39
CA ARG A 268 3.47 16.35 -7.93
C ARG A 268 3.02 15.08 -7.19
N ARG A 269 3.93 14.13 -6.96
CA ARG A 269 3.64 12.89 -6.22
C ARG A 269 3.25 13.17 -4.77
N SER A 270 3.96 14.09 -4.11
CA SER A 270 3.63 14.53 -2.75
C SER A 270 2.24 15.18 -2.67
N ALA A 271 1.88 16.03 -3.64
CA ALA A 271 0.56 16.65 -3.73
C ALA A 271 -0.55 15.62 -3.99
N GLU A 272 -0.32 14.63 -4.86
CA GLU A 272 -1.26 13.53 -5.12
C GLU A 272 -1.48 12.66 -3.87
N GLU A 273 -0.41 12.35 -3.13
CA GLU A 273 -0.49 11.62 -1.87
C GLU A 273 -1.23 12.41 -0.79
N ALA A 274 -0.96 13.72 -0.65
CA ALA A 274 -1.68 14.58 0.27
C ALA A 274 -3.19 14.62 -0.05
N ALA A 275 -3.55 14.77 -1.33
CA ALA A 275 -4.94 14.75 -1.78
C ALA A 275 -5.63 13.39 -1.50
N ARG A 276 -4.90 12.28 -1.63
CA ARG A 276 -5.41 10.95 -1.29
C ARG A 276 -5.70 10.81 0.21
N ILE A 277 -4.80 11.29 1.06
CA ILE A 277 -4.97 11.26 2.52
C ILE A 277 -6.16 12.13 2.93
N GLU A 278 -6.29 13.33 2.37
CA GLU A 278 -7.42 14.23 2.64
C GLU A 278 -8.76 13.59 2.25
N ALA A 279 -8.83 12.95 1.07
CA ALA A 279 -10.03 12.25 0.62
C ALA A 279 -10.40 11.05 1.52
N GLU A 280 -9.40 10.32 2.05
CA GLU A 280 -9.64 9.22 3.00
C GLU A 280 -10.19 9.73 4.34
N VAL A 281 -9.63 10.82 4.88
CA VAL A 281 -10.11 11.47 6.10
C VAL A 281 -11.54 11.99 5.93
N GLU A 282 -11.85 12.62 4.80
CA GLU A 282 -13.21 13.08 4.51
C GLU A 282 -14.19 11.89 4.38
N ALA A 283 -13.76 10.81 3.74
CA ALA A 283 -14.57 9.59 3.61
C ALA A 283 -14.85 8.93 4.97
N GLU A 284 -13.87 8.92 5.88
CA GLU A 284 -14.04 8.42 7.24
C GLU A 284 -15.02 9.29 8.04
N LYS A 285 -14.88 10.63 7.95
CA LYS A 285 -15.81 11.57 8.59
C LYS A 285 -17.25 11.34 8.12
N ARG A 286 -17.46 11.20 6.80
CA ARG A 286 -18.78 10.88 6.23
C ARG A 286 -19.33 9.52 6.70
N ARG A 287 -18.47 8.53 6.95
CA ARG A 287 -18.89 7.23 7.52
C ARG A 287 -19.30 7.37 8.98
N ALA A 288 -18.53 8.12 9.77
CA ALA A 288 -18.84 8.40 11.17
C ALA A 288 -20.18 9.15 11.31
N GLU A 289 -20.41 10.21 10.52
CA GLU A 289 -21.67 10.95 10.50
C GLU A 289 -22.87 10.06 10.14
N LYS A 290 -22.71 9.15 9.15
CA LYS A 290 -23.76 8.19 8.79
C LYS A 290 -24.03 7.17 9.89
N GLU A 291 -22.99 6.71 10.58
CA GLU A 291 -23.15 5.78 11.70
C GLU A 291 -23.84 6.44 12.89
N GLU A 292 -23.48 7.68 13.21
CA GLU A 292 -24.15 8.48 14.24
C GLU A 292 -25.62 8.72 13.89
N ALA A 293 -25.92 9.10 12.64
CA ALA A 293 -27.29 9.24 12.16
C ALA A 293 -28.09 7.92 12.30
N ARG A 294 -27.46 6.76 12.03
CA ARG A 294 -28.09 5.45 12.24
C ARG A 294 -28.37 5.18 13.71
N ARG A 295 -27.43 5.48 14.62
CA ARG A 295 -27.61 5.32 16.08
C ARG A 295 -28.74 6.21 16.59
N ASN A 296 -28.79 7.47 16.15
CA ASN A 296 -29.84 8.41 16.52
C ASN A 296 -31.22 7.95 16.01
N ALA A 297 -31.29 7.40 14.79
CA ALA A 297 -32.53 6.84 14.25
C ALA A 297 -32.99 5.58 15.03
N GLU A 298 -32.07 4.70 15.41
CA GLU A 298 -32.37 3.52 16.23
C GLU A 298 -32.86 3.90 17.63
N GLU A 299 -32.23 4.90 18.25
CA GLU A 299 -32.65 5.43 19.54
C GLU A 299 -34.04 6.08 19.46
N ALA A 300 -34.30 6.88 18.42
CA ALA A 300 -35.62 7.46 18.19
C ALA A 300 -36.71 6.39 18.03
N ALA A 301 -36.42 5.32 17.27
CA ALA A 301 -37.34 4.19 17.11
C ALA A 301 -37.60 3.45 18.43
N ARG A 302 -36.57 3.31 19.29
CA ARG A 302 -36.72 2.72 20.63
C ARG A 302 -37.65 3.57 21.52
N ILE A 303 -37.47 4.88 21.51
CA ILE A 303 -38.31 5.82 22.28
C ILE A 303 -39.76 5.77 21.79
N GLU A 304 -39.98 5.74 20.47
CA GLU A 304 -41.32 5.64 19.90
C GLU A 304 -42.00 4.32 20.26
N ALA A 305 -41.28 3.20 20.19
CA ALA A 305 -41.79 1.89 20.57
C ALA A 305 -42.15 1.83 22.07
N GLU A 306 -41.34 2.43 22.95
CA GLU A 306 -41.64 2.53 24.38
C GLU A 306 -42.89 3.41 24.63
N ALA A 307 -43.00 4.54 23.93
CA ALA A 307 -44.17 5.40 24.01
C ALA A 307 -45.45 4.68 23.54
N GLU A 308 -45.36 3.88 22.46
CA GLU A 308 -46.47 3.05 22.00
C GLU A 308 -46.84 1.97 23.02
N ALA A 309 -45.87 1.26 23.58
CA ALA A 309 -46.11 0.27 24.63
C ALA A 309 -46.76 0.92 25.86
N ALA A 310 -46.35 2.13 26.24
CA ALA A 310 -46.97 2.88 27.32
C ALA A 310 -48.43 3.27 26.99
N ARG A 311 -48.72 3.68 25.74
CA ARG A 311 -50.09 3.94 25.28
C ARG A 311 -50.95 2.67 25.35
N ARG A 312 -50.43 1.52 24.90
CA ARG A 312 -51.11 0.22 24.98
C ARG A 312 -51.45 -0.17 26.42
N ARG A 313 -50.49 -0.05 27.35
CA ARG A 313 -50.71 -0.33 28.79
C ARG A 313 -51.77 0.58 29.41
N ARG A 314 -51.82 1.86 29.01
CA ARG A 314 -52.86 2.79 29.48
C ARG A 314 -54.24 2.39 28.95
N ALA A 315 -54.33 2.04 27.67
CA ALA A 315 -55.57 1.57 27.05
C ALA A 315 -56.07 0.27 27.68
N GLU A 316 -55.17 -0.67 28.00
CA GLU A 316 -55.50 -1.92 28.70
C GLU A 316 -56.06 -1.66 30.10
N LYS A 317 -55.39 -0.82 30.91
CA LYS A 317 -55.90 -0.42 32.24
C LYS A 317 -57.24 0.30 32.17
N GLU A 318 -57.45 1.13 31.15
CA GLU A 318 -58.73 1.79 30.95
C GLU A 318 -59.82 0.78 30.56
N ALA A 319 -59.51 -0.20 29.71
CA ALA A 319 -60.42 -1.29 29.37
C ALA A 319 -60.76 -2.14 30.61
N GLU A 320 -59.78 -2.48 31.45
CA GLU A 320 -60.00 -3.15 32.73
C GLU A 320 -60.93 -2.35 33.64
N ARG A 321 -60.73 -1.03 33.74
CA ARG A 321 -61.60 -0.15 34.53
C ARG A 321 -63.04 -0.15 34.00
N ARG A 322 -63.23 -0.08 32.67
CA ARG A 322 -64.56 -0.14 32.04
C ARG A 322 -65.24 -1.48 32.28
N ASN A 323 -64.51 -2.59 32.15
CA ASN A 323 -65.02 -3.93 32.43
C ASN A 323 -65.41 -4.09 33.90
N ALA A 324 -64.64 -3.52 34.83
CA ALA A 324 -64.95 -3.54 36.26
C ALA A 324 -66.21 -2.70 36.57
N GLU A 325 -66.37 -1.54 35.95
CA GLU A 325 -67.56 -0.70 36.08
C GLU A 325 -68.81 -1.39 35.52
N GLU A 326 -68.71 -2.04 34.37
CA GLU A 326 -69.80 -2.83 33.78
C GLU A 326 -70.16 -4.04 34.65
N ALA A 327 -69.17 -4.76 35.18
CA ALA A 327 -69.39 -5.86 36.11
C ALA A 327 -70.12 -5.40 37.38
N ALA A 328 -69.72 -4.25 37.95
CA ALA A 328 -70.38 -3.66 39.12
C ALA A 328 -71.84 -3.26 38.80
N ARG A 329 -72.09 -2.71 37.61
CA ARG A 329 -73.45 -2.38 37.14
C ARG A 329 -74.31 -3.64 37.02
N ASN A 330 -73.78 -4.70 36.42
CA ASN A 330 -74.49 -5.97 36.25
C ASN A 330 -74.78 -6.64 37.62
N GLU A 331 -73.84 -6.57 38.56
CA GLU A 331 -74.06 -7.08 39.91
C GLU A 331 -75.15 -6.29 40.65
N ALA A 332 -75.14 -4.95 40.55
CA ALA A 332 -76.16 -4.11 41.15
C ALA A 332 -77.56 -4.42 40.58
N GLU A 333 -77.67 -4.62 39.26
CA GLU A 333 -78.92 -5.05 38.62
C GLU A 333 -79.39 -6.42 39.13
N LEU A 334 -78.46 -7.38 39.25
CA LEU A 334 -78.77 -8.70 39.81
C LEU A 334 -79.24 -8.62 41.28
N GLN A 335 -78.59 -7.78 42.09
CA GLN A 335 -78.98 -7.55 43.49
C GLN A 335 -80.36 -6.89 43.59
N ALA A 336 -80.65 -5.88 42.76
CA ALA A 336 -81.96 -5.25 42.69
C ALA A 336 -83.06 -6.25 42.32
N ALA A 337 -82.82 -7.09 41.31
CA ALA A 337 -83.76 -8.14 40.91
C ALA A 337 -83.99 -9.19 42.02
N ARG A 338 -82.96 -9.51 42.82
CA ARG A 338 -83.10 -10.39 44.00
C ARG A 338 -83.95 -9.72 45.08
N ALA A 339 -83.70 -8.45 45.38
CA ALA A 339 -84.46 -7.68 46.36
C ALA A 339 -85.94 -7.56 45.96
N GLU A 340 -86.24 -7.34 44.68
CA GLU A 340 -87.62 -7.30 44.18
C GLU A 340 -88.34 -8.65 44.37
N LYS A 341 -87.67 -9.75 44.02
CA LYS A 341 -88.21 -11.11 44.25
C LYS A 341 -88.46 -11.39 45.73
N GLU A 342 -87.57 -10.93 46.61
CA GLU A 342 -87.75 -11.07 48.06
C GLU A 342 -88.89 -10.19 48.59
N ALA A 343 -88.99 -8.94 48.13
CA ALA A 343 -90.11 -8.04 48.43
C ALA A 343 -91.45 -8.65 47.98
N ALA A 344 -91.50 -9.26 46.80
CA ALA A 344 -92.68 -9.96 46.31
C ALA A 344 -93.05 -11.15 47.21
N ARG A 345 -92.06 -11.98 47.61
CA ARG A 345 -92.28 -13.11 48.54
C ARG A 345 -92.80 -12.65 49.90
N THR A 346 -92.22 -11.59 50.47
CA THR A 346 -92.66 -11.05 51.76
C THR A 346 -94.06 -10.43 51.69
N ALA A 347 -94.39 -9.75 50.58
CA ALA A 347 -95.74 -9.25 50.31
C ALA A 347 -96.76 -10.40 50.20
N GLU A 348 -96.42 -11.49 49.53
CA GLU A 348 -97.27 -12.68 49.43
C GLU A 348 -97.47 -13.35 50.81
N GLN A 349 -96.41 -13.49 51.61
CA GLN A 349 -96.52 -14.00 52.99
C GLN A 349 -97.42 -13.11 53.86
N LYS A 350 -97.32 -11.78 53.76
CA LYS A 350 -98.21 -10.84 54.46
C LYS A 350 -99.67 -11.02 54.04
N LYS A 351 -99.96 -11.18 52.73
CA LYS A 351 -101.31 -11.48 52.23
C LYS A 351 -101.84 -12.80 52.81
N LYS A 352 -101.02 -13.86 52.85
CA LYS A 352 -101.37 -15.15 53.48
C LYS A 352 -101.68 -15.00 54.97
N ARG A 353 -100.89 -14.21 55.71
CA ARG A 353 -101.12 -13.91 57.13
C ARG A 353 -102.43 -13.13 57.37
N ALA A 354 -102.69 -12.08 56.59
CA ALA A 354 -103.92 -11.29 56.72
C ALA A 354 -105.19 -12.13 56.46
N LYS A 355 -105.11 -13.08 55.51
CA LYS A 355 -106.22 -13.99 55.20
C LYS A 355 -106.47 -15.06 56.28
N LYS A 356 -105.49 -15.34 57.15
CA LYS A 356 -105.61 -16.33 58.23
C LYS A 356 -106.43 -15.81 59.43
N GLY A 357 -106.89 -14.56 59.41
CA GLY A 357 -107.68 -13.98 60.50
C GLY A 357 -106.89 -13.85 61.81
N PRO A 358 -107.25 -12.92 62.71
CA PRO A 358 -106.75 -12.91 64.07
C PRO A 358 -107.39 -14.08 64.85
N ASP A 359 -107.05 -15.31 64.50
CA ASP A 359 -107.50 -16.47 65.25
C ASP A 359 -106.69 -16.57 66.55
N ASN A 360 -107.34 -16.08 67.61
CA ASN A 360 -107.27 -16.62 68.95
C ASN A 360 -105.90 -16.56 69.67
N CYS A 361 -105.64 -15.44 70.35
CA CYS A 361 -104.73 -15.40 71.50
C CYS A 361 -105.54 -15.15 72.78
N SER A 362 -106.34 -16.14 73.16
CA SER A 362 -106.63 -16.43 74.56
C SER A 362 -105.79 -17.63 74.96
N SER A 363 -104.65 -17.41 75.64
CA SER A 363 -104.18 -18.21 76.79
C SER A 363 -102.65 -18.16 77.01
N ALA A 364 -102.29 -17.94 78.27
CA ALA A 364 -101.13 -18.48 78.99
C ALA A 364 -99.72 -17.94 78.63
N SER A 365 -99.09 -17.10 79.44
CA SER A 365 -98.48 -17.35 80.77
C SER A 365 -97.15 -18.12 80.74
N SER A 366 -96.28 -17.73 81.69
CA SER A 366 -95.03 -18.35 82.15
C SER A 366 -93.68 -17.93 81.51
N SER A 367 -93.05 -16.95 82.16
CA SER A 367 -91.74 -17.07 82.83
C SER A 367 -90.68 -18.01 82.23
N SER A 368 -89.53 -17.46 81.82
CA SER A 368 -88.23 -17.92 82.34
C SER A 368 -87.13 -16.89 82.12
N SER A 369 -86.71 -16.30 83.23
CA SER A 369 -85.38 -15.76 83.45
C SER A 369 -84.31 -16.87 83.34
N ARG A 370 -83.04 -16.44 83.19
CA ARG A 370 -81.74 -17.18 83.17
C ARG A 370 -81.07 -17.04 81.79
N GLY A 371 -79.83 -16.60 81.66
CA GLY A 371 -78.80 -16.25 82.65
C GLY A 371 -77.57 -15.75 81.89
N ARG A 372 -76.88 -14.77 82.49
CA ARG A 372 -75.54 -14.31 82.10
C ARG A 372 -74.50 -15.40 82.35
N GLY A 373 -73.56 -15.56 81.43
CA GLY A 373 -72.21 -16.08 81.67
C GLY A 373 -71.34 -15.49 80.56
N GLN A 374 -70.68 -14.36 80.84
CA GLN A 374 -69.25 -14.22 81.16
C GLN A 374 -68.34 -14.54 79.97
#